data_AF-A0A951W7B8-F1
#
_entry.id   AF-A0A951W7B8-F1
#
_cell.length_a   1.000
_cell.length_b   1.000
_cell.length_c   1.000
_cell.angle_alpha   90.00
_cell.angle_beta   90.00
_cell.angle_gamma   90.00
#
_symmetry.space_group_name_H-M   'P 1'
#
loop_
_entity.id
_entity.type
_entity.pdbx_description
1 polymer ?
#
loop_
_entity_poly.entity_id
_entity_poly.type
_entity_poly.pdbx_seq_one_letter_code
_entity_poly.pdbx_strand_id
1 'polypeptide(L)'
;MEVSLLICKFLNEVEPWYLGLQNQQLGAQARSDYRYYAFRRAKYHVLVGHLVTPTTDPGDYEVEANGKLALSSGGEVNLKPGVHFKPGSDIHIFIEYDNCSNKVREEGDDIYTDHISEVKKADNQQQSALQPNKAEKIRLFPNPNGGSFTLQLPENILSGNISISDISGKVVYRGEVREKQTIIQLNLDKGIYYLRFSNQTKVQTIQFLVQ
;
A
#
# COMPACT_ATOMS: atom_id res chain seq x y z
N MET A 1 -5.97 -2.86 -23.69
CA MET A 1 -6.66 -3.32 -22.47
C MET A 1 -6.70 -4.85 -22.34
N GLU A 2 -6.08 -5.62 -23.25
CA GLU A 2 -6.03 -7.09 -23.17
C GLU A 2 -4.73 -7.65 -22.56
N VAL A 3 -3.66 -6.87 -22.45
CA VAL A 3 -2.38 -7.34 -21.87
C VAL A 3 -2.48 -7.48 -20.33
N SER A 4 -3.43 -6.78 -19.70
CA SER A 4 -3.63 -6.81 -18.24
C SER A 4 -4.17 -8.15 -17.74
N LEU A 5 -4.90 -8.89 -18.56
CA LEU A 5 -5.54 -10.16 -18.17
C LEU A 5 -4.60 -11.36 -18.35
N LEU A 6 -3.64 -11.30 -19.28
CA LEU A 6 -2.73 -12.42 -19.55
C LEU A 6 -1.69 -12.62 -18.42
N ILE A 7 -1.35 -11.55 -17.70
CA ILE A 7 -0.36 -11.58 -16.61
C ILE A 7 -0.91 -12.31 -15.36
N CYS A 8 -2.22 -12.31 -15.14
CA CYS A 8 -2.81 -12.87 -13.92
C CYS A 8 -2.98 -14.41 -13.98
N LYS A 9 -3.01 -15.04 -15.17
CA LYS A 9 -3.20 -16.49 -15.31
C LYS A 9 -1.94 -17.35 -15.07
N PHE A 10 -0.75 -16.77 -15.13
CA PHE A 10 0.51 -17.49 -14.84
C PHE A 10 1.09 -17.20 -13.45
N LEU A 11 0.62 -16.15 -12.75
CA LEU A 11 1.21 -15.66 -11.49
C LEU A 11 0.50 -16.12 -10.20
N ASN A 12 0.00 -17.36 -10.15
CA ASN A 12 0.05 -18.06 -8.85
C ASN A 12 1.49 -18.51 -8.52
N GLU A 13 2.46 -18.21 -9.39
CA GLU A 13 3.89 -18.30 -9.15
C GLU A 13 4.39 -17.12 -8.28
N VAL A 14 4.43 -17.39 -6.97
CA VAL A 14 5.22 -16.74 -5.90
C VAL A 14 5.57 -15.26 -6.11
N GLU A 15 4.58 -14.39 -5.91
CA GLU A 15 4.86 -12.95 -5.78
C GLU A 15 5.62 -12.65 -4.48
N PRO A 16 6.74 -11.89 -4.55
CA PRO A 16 7.49 -11.59 -3.36
C PRO A 16 6.77 -10.54 -2.51
N TRP A 17 6.91 -10.69 -1.19
CA TRP A 17 6.41 -9.71 -0.22
C TRP A 17 7.21 -8.40 -0.31
N TYR A 18 8.50 -8.52 -0.60
CA TYR A 18 9.47 -7.45 -0.73
C TYR A 18 10.30 -7.67 -2.00
N LEU A 19 10.49 -6.61 -2.80
CA LEU A 19 11.28 -6.68 -4.03
C LEU A 19 12.40 -5.64 -4.01
N GLY A 20 13.64 -6.11 -4.01
CA GLY A 20 14.83 -5.28 -4.20
C GLY A 20 15.27 -5.29 -5.66
N LEU A 21 15.46 -4.10 -6.23
CA LEU A 21 15.92 -3.90 -7.60
C LEU A 21 17.22 -3.09 -7.58
N GLN A 22 18.31 -3.73 -8.01
CA GLN A 22 19.63 -3.12 -8.14
C GLN A 22 20.41 -3.78 -9.27
N ASN A 23 21.49 -3.14 -9.70
CA ASN A 23 22.44 -3.64 -10.69
C ASN A 23 21.77 -4.09 -11.98
N GLN A 24 20.92 -3.22 -12.54
CA GLN A 24 20.14 -3.49 -13.74
C GLN A 24 20.14 -2.28 -14.67
N GLN A 25 20.35 -2.54 -15.96
CA GLN A 25 20.22 -1.55 -17.04
C GLN A 25 19.03 -1.93 -17.94
N LEU A 26 17.88 -1.35 -17.65
CA LEU A 26 16.62 -1.65 -18.31
C LEU A 26 16.58 -0.99 -19.69
N GLY A 27 16.44 -1.81 -20.73
CA GLY A 27 16.39 -1.35 -22.13
C GLY A 27 17.73 -1.36 -22.86
N ALA A 28 18.85 -1.56 -22.17
CA ALA A 28 20.19 -1.57 -22.78
C ALA A 28 20.40 -2.73 -23.76
N GLN A 29 19.73 -3.86 -23.52
CA GLN A 29 19.81 -5.06 -24.34
C GLN A 29 18.79 -5.06 -25.51
N ALA A 30 17.88 -4.09 -25.53
CA ALA A 30 16.88 -3.98 -26.58
C ALA A 30 17.44 -3.30 -27.83
N ARG A 31 16.87 -3.65 -28.99
CA ARG A 31 17.18 -2.98 -30.25
C ARG A 31 16.78 -1.50 -30.16
N SER A 32 17.47 -0.63 -30.90
CA SER A 32 17.28 0.82 -30.86
C SER A 32 15.87 1.28 -31.25
N ASP A 33 15.13 0.48 -32.02
CA ASP A 33 13.77 0.72 -32.47
C ASP A 33 12.69 0.07 -31.60
N TYR A 34 13.08 -0.62 -30.53
CA TYR A 34 12.18 -1.35 -29.66
C TYR A 34 12.04 -0.70 -28.28
N ARG A 35 10.80 -0.46 -27.86
CA ARG A 35 10.50 0.00 -26.50
C ARG A 35 10.51 -1.19 -25.54
N TYR A 36 11.40 -1.17 -24.56
CA TYR A 36 11.55 -2.27 -23.60
C TYR A 36 10.61 -2.07 -22.41
N TYR A 37 9.71 -3.02 -22.17
CA TYR A 37 8.74 -2.95 -21.08
C TYR A 37 9.19 -3.82 -19.91
N ALA A 38 9.19 -3.25 -18.69
CA ALA A 38 9.31 -4.04 -17.48
C ALA A 38 8.22 -3.67 -16.49
N PHE A 39 7.53 -4.70 -16.00
CA PHE A 39 6.62 -4.60 -14.88
C PHE A 39 7.24 -5.30 -13.67
N ARG A 40 7.22 -4.64 -12.52
CA ARG A 40 7.73 -5.17 -11.25
C ARG A 40 6.72 -4.88 -10.17
N ARG A 41 6.38 -5.89 -9.39
CA ARG A 41 5.45 -5.73 -8.28
C ARG A 41 5.89 -6.49 -7.03
N ALA A 42 5.49 -5.96 -5.88
CA ALA A 42 5.62 -6.61 -4.59
C ALA A 42 4.40 -6.33 -3.73
N LYS A 43 4.08 -7.23 -2.81
CA LYS A 43 2.91 -7.08 -1.93
C LYS A 43 3.04 -5.89 -0.98
N TYR A 44 4.23 -5.62 -0.43
CA TYR A 44 4.42 -4.58 0.59
C TYR A 44 5.43 -3.50 0.22
N HIS A 45 6.63 -3.86 -0.24
CA HIS A 45 7.68 -2.87 -0.53
C HIS A 45 8.43 -3.19 -1.81
N VAL A 46 8.63 -2.17 -2.65
CA VAL A 46 9.62 -2.19 -3.73
C VAL A 46 10.76 -1.23 -3.38
N LEU A 47 11.98 -1.72 -3.34
CA LEU A 47 13.19 -0.94 -3.07
C LEU A 47 14.03 -0.89 -4.35
N VAL A 48 14.43 0.29 -4.80
CA VAL A 48 15.25 0.46 -6.02
C VAL A 48 16.47 1.31 -5.69
N GLY A 49 17.68 0.90 -6.09
CA GLY A 49 18.91 1.66 -5.89
C GLY A 49 20.18 0.82 -5.97
N HIS A 50 21.31 1.37 -5.54
CA HIS A 50 22.63 0.72 -5.66
C HIS A 50 22.84 -0.49 -4.74
N LEU A 51 22.34 -0.39 -3.51
CA LEU A 51 22.54 -1.38 -2.44
C LEU A 51 21.25 -1.51 -1.63
N VAL A 52 20.31 -2.30 -2.15
CA VAL A 52 18.97 -2.46 -1.58
C VAL A 52 18.63 -3.90 -1.22
N THR A 53 19.39 -4.88 -1.74
CA THR A 53 19.24 -6.30 -1.45
C THR A 53 20.60 -7.00 -1.40
N PRO A 54 20.79 -7.99 -0.50
CA PRO A 54 21.96 -8.86 -0.52
C PRO A 54 21.88 -9.95 -1.60
N THR A 55 20.75 -10.11 -2.27
CA THR A 55 20.49 -11.20 -3.24
C THR A 55 21.11 -10.97 -4.61
N THR A 56 21.57 -9.76 -4.86
CA THR A 56 22.10 -9.32 -6.14
C THR A 56 23.33 -8.49 -5.86
N ASP A 57 24.33 -8.56 -6.73
CA ASP A 57 25.54 -7.74 -6.56
C ASP A 57 25.18 -6.25 -6.53
N PRO A 58 25.90 -5.43 -5.74
CA PRO A 58 25.70 -3.98 -5.71
C PRO A 58 25.89 -3.36 -7.09
N GLY A 59 25.06 -2.38 -7.43
CA GLY A 59 25.14 -1.70 -8.72
C GLY A 59 23.93 -0.81 -8.96
N ASP A 60 24.10 0.21 -9.79
CA ASP A 60 23.04 1.18 -10.07
C ASP A 60 21.88 0.54 -10.84
N TYR A 61 20.69 1.11 -10.65
CA TYR A 61 19.50 0.79 -11.40
C TYR A 61 19.24 1.88 -12.43
N GLU A 62 19.50 1.57 -13.70
CA GLU A 62 19.39 2.52 -14.80
C GLU A 62 18.27 2.13 -15.75
N VAL A 63 17.49 3.12 -16.17
CA VAL A 63 16.49 2.95 -17.23
C VAL A 63 16.90 3.75 -18.45
N GLU A 64 17.10 3.05 -19.56
CA GLU A 64 17.44 3.64 -20.86
C GLU A 64 16.27 4.44 -21.45
N ALA A 65 16.57 5.28 -22.45
CA ALA A 65 15.58 6.14 -23.09
C ALA A 65 14.42 5.36 -23.75
N ASN A 66 14.65 4.13 -24.21
CA ASN A 66 13.62 3.25 -24.75
C ASN A 66 12.90 2.41 -23.67
N GLY A 67 13.27 2.57 -22.40
CA GLY A 67 12.72 1.83 -21.28
C GLY A 67 11.36 2.37 -20.84
N LYS A 68 10.39 1.47 -20.67
CA LYS A 68 9.12 1.72 -19.98
C LYS A 68 9.05 0.84 -18.73
N LEU A 69 9.14 1.47 -17.57
CA LEU A 69 9.14 0.80 -16.28
C LEU A 69 7.83 1.09 -15.53
N ALA A 70 7.18 0.03 -15.07
CA ALA A 70 6.04 0.12 -14.17
C ALA A 70 6.36 -0.59 -12.85
N LEU A 71 6.38 0.17 -11.75
CA LEU A 71 6.57 -0.32 -10.39
C LEU A 71 5.25 -0.27 -9.64
N SER A 72 4.84 -1.38 -9.01
CA SER A 72 3.62 -1.43 -8.18
C SER A 72 3.92 -2.01 -6.80
N SER A 73 3.39 -1.39 -5.76
CA SER A 73 3.47 -1.94 -4.41
C SER A 73 2.20 -1.68 -3.60
N GLY A 74 1.84 -2.61 -2.70
CA GLY A 74 0.72 -2.40 -1.78
C GLY A 74 1.02 -1.46 -0.62
N GLY A 75 2.29 -1.21 -0.31
CA GLY A 75 2.72 -0.33 0.77
C GLY A 75 3.49 0.88 0.26
N GLU A 76 4.72 0.67 -0.22
CA GLU A 76 5.58 1.75 -0.68
C GLU A 76 6.55 1.34 -1.80
N VAL A 77 6.97 2.33 -2.58
CA VAL A 77 8.06 2.22 -3.54
C VAL A 77 9.14 3.22 -3.12
N ASN A 78 10.31 2.74 -2.72
CA ASN A 78 11.41 3.55 -2.20
C ASN A 78 12.56 3.61 -3.21
N LEU A 79 12.83 4.81 -3.72
CA LEU A 79 13.97 5.09 -4.59
C LEU A 79 15.14 5.58 -3.74
N LYS A 80 16.15 4.74 -3.60
CA LYS A 80 17.40 5.01 -2.89
C LYS A 80 18.45 5.57 -3.86
N PRO A 81 19.61 6.04 -3.38
CA PRO A 81 20.71 6.45 -4.25
C PRO A 81 21.10 5.36 -5.27
N GLY A 82 21.53 5.77 -6.46
CA GLY A 82 21.89 4.88 -7.57
C GLY A 82 20.73 4.50 -8.49
N VAL A 83 19.68 5.34 -8.57
CA VAL A 83 18.60 5.19 -9.56
C VAL A 83 18.72 6.29 -10.60
N HIS A 84 18.84 5.91 -11.87
CA HIS A 84 18.98 6.84 -12.99
C HIS A 84 17.94 6.59 -14.06
N PHE A 85 17.14 7.61 -14.38
CA PHE A 85 16.17 7.57 -15.48
C PHE A 85 16.69 8.44 -16.62
N LYS A 86 17.05 7.84 -17.76
CA LYS A 86 17.53 8.60 -18.90
C LYS A 86 16.39 9.39 -19.56
N PRO A 87 16.68 10.56 -20.15
CA PRO A 87 15.69 11.32 -20.91
C PRO A 87 15.04 10.47 -22.00
N GLY A 88 13.70 10.48 -22.07
CA GLY A 88 12.91 9.67 -23.00
C GLY A 88 12.31 8.40 -22.39
N SER A 89 12.83 7.96 -21.24
CA SER A 89 12.23 6.85 -20.48
C SER A 89 10.82 7.20 -19.97
N ASP A 90 10.00 6.17 -19.78
CA ASP A 90 8.62 6.31 -19.30
C ASP A 90 8.41 5.49 -18.04
N ILE A 91 8.13 6.19 -16.94
CA ILE A 91 8.12 5.61 -15.60
C ILE A 91 6.73 5.80 -14.99
N HIS A 92 6.11 4.69 -14.62
CA HIS A 92 4.87 4.66 -13.87
C HIS A 92 5.11 4.01 -12.51
N ILE A 93 4.69 4.66 -11.43
CA ILE A 93 4.82 4.16 -10.06
C ILE A 93 3.45 4.17 -9.40
N PHE A 94 3.02 3.02 -8.89
CA PHE A 94 1.71 2.83 -8.29
C PHE A 94 1.85 2.31 -6.86
N ILE A 95 1.10 2.93 -5.93
CA ILE A 95 0.91 2.43 -4.57
C ILE A 95 -0.47 1.78 -4.50
N GLU A 96 -0.63 0.73 -5.29
CA GLU A 96 -1.84 -0.04 -5.38
C GLU A 96 -1.47 -1.52 -5.50
N TYR A 97 -2.22 -2.34 -4.79
CA TYR A 97 -2.12 -3.79 -4.87
C TYR A 97 -3.52 -4.35 -5.05
N ASP A 98 -3.87 -4.60 -6.31
CA ASP A 98 -5.04 -5.39 -6.65
C ASP A 98 -4.64 -6.86 -6.46
N ASN A 99 -5.23 -7.50 -5.46
CA ASN A 99 -5.15 -8.95 -5.37
C ASN A 99 -5.75 -9.50 -6.66
N CYS A 100 -5.04 -10.41 -7.32
CA CYS A 100 -5.62 -11.30 -8.33
C CYS A 100 -6.63 -12.25 -7.65
N SER A 101 -7.63 -11.71 -6.95
CA SER A 101 -8.88 -12.40 -6.67
C SER A 101 -9.48 -12.69 -8.03
N ASN A 102 -9.76 -13.97 -8.30
CA ASN A 102 -10.48 -14.42 -9.47
C ASN A 102 -11.70 -13.52 -9.68
N LYS A 103 -11.56 -12.48 -10.49
CA LYS A 103 -12.69 -11.90 -11.19
C LYS A 103 -13.04 -12.98 -12.17
N VAL A 104 -13.89 -13.91 -11.72
CA VAL A 104 -14.72 -14.68 -12.64
C VAL A 104 -15.30 -13.62 -13.55
N ARG A 105 -14.84 -13.63 -14.81
CA ARG A 105 -15.55 -12.92 -15.86
C ARG A 105 -16.93 -13.58 -15.83
N GLU A 106 -17.95 -12.85 -15.40
CA GLU A 106 -19.32 -13.21 -15.74
C GLU A 106 -19.44 -13.10 -17.26
N GLU A 107 -19.07 -14.18 -17.92
CA GLU A 107 -19.33 -14.42 -19.32
C GLU A 107 -19.71 -15.89 -19.42
N GLY A 108 -21.00 -16.15 -19.17
CA GLY A 108 -21.63 -17.45 -19.39
C GLY A 108 -21.49 -18.44 -18.23
N ASP A 109 -22.62 -19.08 -17.92
CA ASP A 109 -22.78 -20.29 -17.10
C ASP A 109 -21.54 -21.19 -17.05
N ASP A 110 -21.05 -21.50 -15.85
CA ASP A 110 -21.24 -22.85 -15.30
C ASP A 110 -20.80 -22.92 -13.84
N ILE A 111 -21.65 -23.59 -13.08
CA ILE A 111 -21.64 -23.71 -11.63
C ILE A 111 -20.55 -24.72 -11.20
N TYR A 112 -19.68 -24.32 -10.27
CA TYR A 112 -19.13 -25.26 -9.29
C TYR A 112 -19.07 -24.59 -7.92
N THR A 113 -20.17 -24.75 -7.19
CA THR A 113 -20.28 -24.48 -5.76
C THR A 113 -19.41 -25.46 -5.00
N ASP A 114 -18.52 -24.95 -4.14
CA ASP A 114 -18.01 -25.75 -3.04
C ASP A 114 -18.60 -25.24 -1.72
N HIS A 115 -19.07 -26.21 -0.96
CA HIS A 115 -20.10 -26.07 0.05
C HIS A 115 -19.59 -25.41 1.33
N ILE A 116 -20.23 -24.31 1.74
CA ILE A 116 -20.48 -24.05 3.16
C ILE A 116 -21.97 -23.80 3.30
N SER A 117 -22.68 -24.88 3.61
CA SER A 117 -24.04 -24.86 4.11
C SER A 117 -24.07 -24.42 5.59
N GLU A 118 -25.19 -23.76 5.92
CA GLU A 118 -25.71 -23.42 7.25
C GLU A 118 -25.29 -22.06 7.84
N VAL A 119 -26.12 -21.02 7.62
CA VAL A 119 -27.07 -20.53 8.65
C VAL A 119 -28.32 -19.93 7.97
N LYS A 120 -29.45 -20.19 8.63
CA LYS A 120 -30.88 -19.92 8.39
C LYS A 120 -31.25 -18.51 7.88
N LYS A 121 -32.30 -18.48 7.06
CA LYS A 121 -33.05 -17.30 6.57
C LYS A 121 -33.82 -16.58 7.69
N ALA A 122 -33.90 -15.25 7.63
CA ALA A 122 -35.13 -14.46 7.83
C ALA A 122 -34.95 -12.98 7.39
N ASP A 123 -35.61 -12.65 6.29
CA ASP A 123 -36.29 -11.41 5.87
C ASP A 123 -35.76 -9.98 6.09
N ASN A 124 -35.68 -9.30 4.93
CA ASN A 124 -36.18 -7.98 4.57
C ASN A 124 -35.38 -6.68 4.77
N GLN A 125 -35.03 -6.15 3.59
CA GLN A 125 -34.99 -4.74 3.16
C GLN A 125 -34.03 -3.78 3.86
N GLN A 126 -32.90 -3.48 3.20
CA GLN A 126 -32.63 -2.13 2.69
C GLN A 126 -31.34 -2.09 1.85
N GLN A 127 -31.37 -1.24 0.83
CA GLN A 127 -30.36 -1.03 -0.20
C GLN A 127 -28.94 -0.95 0.38
N SER A 128 -28.08 -1.90 0.00
CA SER A 128 -26.63 -1.71 0.14
C SER A 128 -26.16 -0.80 -0.98
N ALA A 129 -26.07 0.49 -0.67
CA ALA A 129 -25.19 1.38 -1.41
C ALA A 129 -23.82 0.69 -1.46
N LEU A 130 -23.34 0.40 -2.67
CA LEU A 130 -22.00 -0.14 -2.93
C LEU A 130 -21.00 0.79 -2.26
N GLN A 131 -20.59 0.44 -1.03
CA GLN A 131 -19.53 1.18 -0.37
C GLN A 131 -18.25 0.85 -1.15
N PRO A 132 -17.54 1.87 -1.66
CA PRO A 132 -16.28 1.65 -2.32
C PRO A 132 -15.36 0.97 -1.32
N ASN A 133 -14.64 -0.07 -1.75
CA ASN A 133 -13.60 -0.79 -1.01
C ASN A 133 -12.97 0.11 0.03
N LYS A 134 -13.43 -0.06 1.28
CA LYS A 134 -13.12 0.83 2.39
C LYS A 134 -11.66 0.62 2.71
N ALA A 135 -10.79 1.44 2.13
CA ALA A 135 -9.38 1.46 2.44
C ALA A 135 -9.23 1.37 3.97
N GLU A 136 -8.56 0.31 4.43
CA GLU A 136 -8.37 -0.03 5.84
C GLU A 136 -7.47 1.01 6.52
N LYS A 137 -8.00 2.21 6.72
CA LYS A 137 -7.32 3.38 7.29
C LYS A 137 -7.55 3.38 8.79
N ILE A 138 -6.51 3.76 9.51
CA ILE A 138 -6.62 4.11 10.93
C ILE A 138 -7.50 5.34 11.03
N ARG A 139 -8.45 5.34 11.96
CA ARG A 139 -9.42 6.42 12.17
C ARG A 139 -9.23 7.04 13.53
N LEU A 140 -9.44 8.35 13.61
CA LEU A 140 -9.48 9.11 14.85
C LEU A 140 -10.83 9.83 14.92
N PHE A 141 -11.58 9.62 15.99
CA PHE A 141 -12.85 10.30 16.21
C PHE A 141 -13.15 10.51 17.70
N PRO A 142 -13.84 11.59 18.08
CA PRO A 142 -14.28 12.67 17.21
C PRO A 142 -13.11 13.56 16.77
N ASN A 143 -13.28 14.22 15.63
CA ASN A 143 -12.42 15.31 15.17
C ASN A 143 -13.36 16.39 14.61
N PRO A 144 -13.48 17.57 15.25
CA PRO A 144 -12.69 18.06 16.40
C PRO A 144 -12.96 17.31 17.73
N ASN A 145 -12.08 17.48 18.73
CA ASN A 145 -12.25 16.95 20.10
C ASN A 145 -11.74 17.92 21.17
N GLY A 146 -12.02 17.64 22.45
CA GLY A 146 -11.53 18.42 23.60
C GLY A 146 -10.33 17.80 24.31
N GLY A 147 -9.46 17.08 23.60
CA GLY A 147 -8.33 16.34 24.18
C GLY A 147 -8.61 14.86 24.49
N SER A 148 -9.84 14.39 24.24
CA SER A 148 -10.21 12.97 24.33
C SER A 148 -10.71 12.47 22.99
N PHE A 149 -10.11 11.40 22.48
CA PHE A 149 -10.47 10.80 21.19
C PHE A 149 -10.22 9.30 21.18
N THR A 150 -10.91 8.61 20.27
CA THR A 150 -10.76 7.18 20.02
C THR A 150 -9.92 6.98 18.77
N LEU A 151 -8.87 6.16 18.91
CA LEU A 151 -8.12 5.62 17.79
C LEU A 151 -8.68 4.25 17.44
N GLN A 152 -9.11 4.06 16.19
CA GLN A 152 -9.57 2.77 15.67
C GLN A 152 -8.58 2.23 14.66
N LEU A 153 -8.03 1.05 14.95
CA LEU A 153 -7.16 0.29 14.07
C LEU A 153 -7.99 -0.60 13.13
N PRO A 154 -7.55 -0.80 11.87
CA PRO A 154 -8.17 -1.75 10.97
C PRO A 154 -7.92 -3.22 11.39
N GLU A 155 -8.67 -4.15 10.80
CA GLU A 155 -8.63 -5.58 11.16
C GLU A 155 -7.26 -6.22 10.94
N ASN A 156 -6.50 -5.77 9.94
CA ASN A 156 -5.16 -6.26 9.64
C ASN A 156 -4.04 -5.72 10.54
N ILE A 157 -4.33 -4.81 11.48
CA ILE A 157 -3.33 -4.23 12.40
C ILE A 157 -3.60 -4.70 13.83
N LEU A 158 -2.64 -5.40 14.41
CA LEU A 158 -2.71 -5.91 15.79
C LEU A 158 -2.21 -4.87 16.80
N SER A 159 -1.08 -4.23 16.50
CA SER A 159 -0.48 -3.22 17.37
C SER A 159 0.40 -2.25 16.60
N GLY A 160 0.78 -1.15 17.24
CA GLY A 160 1.76 -0.21 16.73
C GLY A 160 2.09 0.93 17.69
N ASN A 161 3.13 1.66 17.36
CA ASN A 161 3.54 2.85 18.10
C ASN A 161 2.79 4.07 17.59
N ILE A 162 2.45 4.95 18.53
CA ILE A 162 1.85 6.26 18.23
C ILE A 162 2.71 7.38 18.80
N SER A 163 2.74 8.48 18.08
CA SER A 163 3.31 9.75 18.55
C SER A 163 2.40 10.89 18.13
N ILE A 164 2.23 11.88 19.00
CA ILE A 164 1.43 13.06 18.73
C ILE A 164 2.35 14.27 18.83
N SER A 165 2.31 15.12 17.82
CA SER A 165 3.04 16.38 17.80
C SER A 165 2.13 17.57 17.50
N ASP A 166 2.51 18.74 17.99
CA ASP A 166 1.89 20.00 17.62
C ASP A 166 2.32 20.47 16.20
N ILE A 167 1.80 21.62 15.76
CA ILE A 167 2.15 22.22 14.47
C ILE A 167 3.63 22.60 14.32
N SER A 168 4.36 22.78 15.43
CA SER A 168 5.80 23.07 15.42
C SER A 168 6.65 21.80 15.30
N GLY A 169 6.03 20.62 15.36
CA GLY A 169 6.70 19.32 15.35
C GLY A 169 7.16 18.86 16.73
N LYS A 170 6.86 19.60 17.81
CA LYS A 170 7.17 19.17 19.17
C LYS A 170 6.28 17.99 19.54
N VAL A 171 6.90 16.88 19.91
CA VAL A 171 6.18 15.67 20.33
C VAL A 171 5.63 15.88 21.75
N VAL A 172 4.31 15.86 21.89
CA VAL A 172 3.58 16.04 23.15
C VAL A 172 3.16 14.72 23.79
N TYR A 173 3.12 13.64 23.01
CA TYR A 173 2.79 12.31 23.51
C TYR A 173 3.45 11.20 22.68
N ARG A 174 3.80 10.09 23.34
CA ARG A 174 4.22 8.83 22.72
C ARG A 174 3.59 7.66 23.48
N GLY A 175 3.20 6.63 22.75
CA GLY A 175 2.61 5.43 23.35
C GLY A 175 2.58 4.27 22.37
N GLU A 176 2.04 3.15 22.84
CA GLU A 176 1.79 1.95 22.06
C GLU A 176 0.30 1.61 22.15
N VAL A 177 -0.29 1.20 21.03
CA VAL A 177 -1.66 0.70 20.97
C VAL A 177 -1.64 -0.77 20.61
N ARG A 178 -2.39 -1.57 21.37
CA ARG A 178 -2.48 -3.03 21.21
C ARG A 178 -3.91 -3.53 21.01
N GLU A 179 -4.87 -2.61 21.06
CA GLU A 179 -6.29 -2.89 20.95
C GLU A 179 -6.86 -2.29 19.66
N LYS A 180 -7.93 -2.89 19.15
CA LYS A 180 -8.62 -2.39 17.94
C LYS A 180 -9.20 -1.00 18.11
N GLN A 181 -9.62 -0.69 19.33
CA GLN A 181 -10.07 0.64 19.71
C GLN A 181 -9.37 1.03 21.00
N THR A 182 -8.73 2.20 21.01
CA THR A 182 -8.08 2.73 22.20
C THR A 182 -8.58 4.15 22.43
N ILE A 183 -9.07 4.41 23.64
CA ILE A 183 -9.45 5.76 24.08
C ILE A 183 -8.19 6.44 24.61
N ILE A 184 -7.88 7.60 24.07
CA ILE A 184 -6.72 8.40 24.46
C ILE A 184 -7.24 9.72 25.01
N GLN A 185 -6.85 10.03 26.24
CA GLN A 185 -7.20 11.27 26.92
C GLN A 185 -5.91 12.00 27.30
N LEU A 186 -5.73 13.20 26.75
CA LEU A 186 -4.56 14.03 26.94
C LEU A 186 -5.01 15.46 27.28
N ASN A 187 -4.25 16.11 28.15
CA ASN A 187 -4.43 17.54 28.41
C ASN A 187 -3.64 18.33 27.35
N LEU A 188 -4.30 18.66 26.25
CA LEU A 188 -3.72 19.39 25.11
C LEU A 188 -4.34 20.78 25.02
N ASP A 189 -3.52 21.77 24.66
CA ASP A 189 -4.00 23.10 24.33
C ASP A 189 -4.85 23.08 23.05
N LYS A 190 -5.67 24.12 22.86
CA LYS A 190 -6.46 24.27 21.63
C LYS A 190 -5.53 24.46 20.44
N GLY A 191 -5.70 23.67 19.40
CA GLY A 191 -4.81 23.73 18.24
C GLY A 191 -4.87 22.51 17.34
N ILE A 192 -4.03 22.53 16.30
CA ILE A 192 -3.89 21.45 15.33
C ILE A 192 -2.76 20.53 15.78
N TYR A 193 -3.00 19.22 15.69
CA TYR A 193 -2.06 18.19 16.06
C TYR A 193 -1.96 17.12 14.96
N TYR A 194 -0.82 16.44 14.94
CA TYR A 194 -0.54 15.32 14.06
C TYR A 194 -0.32 14.07 14.89
N LEU A 195 -1.21 13.07 14.75
CA LEU A 195 -1.00 11.73 15.25
C LEU A 195 -0.30 10.91 14.17
N ARG A 196 0.90 10.43 14.45
CA ARG A 196 1.63 9.48 13.62
C ARG A 196 1.55 8.10 14.25
N PHE A 197 0.94 7.16 13.54
CA PHE A 197 0.99 5.73 13.81
C PHE A 197 2.10 5.09 12.98
N SER A 198 2.82 4.13 13.57
CA SER A 198 3.80 3.31 12.87
C SER A 198 3.87 1.90 13.46
N ASN A 199 3.81 0.89 12.60
CA ASN A 199 4.23 -0.48 12.92
C ASN A 199 5.19 -0.99 11.81
N GLN A 200 5.42 -2.31 11.76
CA GLN A 200 6.27 -2.94 10.74
C GLN A 200 5.72 -2.82 9.30
N THR A 201 4.41 -2.67 9.11
CA THR A 201 3.74 -2.76 7.81
C THR A 201 3.11 -1.45 7.35
N LYS A 202 2.90 -0.49 8.25
CA LYS A 202 2.16 0.74 7.97
C LYS A 202 2.67 1.91 8.79
N VAL A 203 2.83 3.04 8.12
CA VAL A 203 2.96 4.36 8.72
C VAL A 203 1.79 5.21 8.23
N GLN A 204 1.08 5.86 9.15
CA GLN A 204 -0.03 6.75 8.81
C GLN A 204 0.00 7.98 9.72
N THR A 205 -0.16 9.16 9.13
CA THR A 205 -0.32 10.42 9.87
C THR A 205 -1.75 10.92 9.73
N ILE A 206 -2.34 11.34 10.84
CA ILE A 206 -3.69 11.90 10.93
C ILE A 206 -3.59 13.29 11.56
N GLN A 207 -4.08 14.30 10.85
CA GLN A 207 -4.27 15.63 11.42
C GLN A 207 -5.61 15.68 12.17
N PHE A 208 -5.61 16.24 13.38
CA PHE A 208 -6.84 16.48 14.14
C PHE A 208 -6.81 17.83 14.87
N LEU A 209 -8.00 18.34 15.20
CA LEU A 209 -8.21 19.62 15.86
C LEU A 209 -8.67 19.42 17.30
N VAL A 210 -8.00 20.09 18.24
CA VAL A 210 -8.40 20.19 19.65
C VAL A 210 -9.06 21.56 19.90
N GLN A 211 -10.24 21.57 20.54
CA GLN A 211 -11.09 22.76 20.80
C GLN A 211 -11.37 23.01 22.27
#